data_AF-A0A0D3ELR0-F1
#
_entry.id   AF-A0A0D3ELR0-F1
#
_cell.length_a   1.000
_cell.length_b   1.000
_cell.length_c   1.000
_cell.angle_alpha   90.00
_cell.angle_beta   90.00
_cell.angle_gamma   90.00
#
_symmetry.space_group_name_H-M   'P 1'
#
loop_
_entity.id
_entity.type
_entity.pdbx_description
1 polymer ?
#
loop_
_entity_poly.entity_id
_entity_poly.type
_entity_poly.pdbx_seq_one_letter_code
_entity_poly.pdbx_strand_id
1 'polypeptide(L)'
;MAAAGEEASGGRDKYRSFMYGEGEKDTVWRLGSPPNYDVVNKLFEEERTKEWPEGSLEEKVQRLLKTWEMELVHKVRPEDQKSVHSQKFCSSTNGMRFLNRKDLMAIGSYNAFLQTRLPPEHRIYDPDKETLESGMATFLTAFPRGFAIEVLDVYSGPPRIVDEEMKVEKAEFFYERGNFLASFLSAPAAAATEAASGSGCPVMGGN
;
A
#
# COMPACT_ATOMS: atom_id res chain seq x y z
N MET A 1 -32.40 29.18 11.09
CA MET A 1 -31.99 27.78 11.35
C MET A 1 -31.63 27.16 10.01
N ALA A 2 -30.34 27.06 9.71
CA ALA A 2 -29.85 26.34 8.54
C ALA A 2 -29.36 24.98 9.03
N ALA A 3 -29.88 23.93 8.40
CA ALA A 3 -29.56 22.55 8.73
C ALA A 3 -28.06 22.31 8.55
N ALA A 4 -27.43 21.80 9.62
CA ALA A 4 -26.10 21.22 9.56
C ALA A 4 -26.15 20.05 8.57
N GLY A 5 -25.34 20.12 7.52
CA GLY A 5 -25.06 18.96 6.68
C GLY A 5 -24.42 17.89 7.55
N GLU A 6 -24.94 16.67 7.45
CA GLU A 6 -24.34 15.48 8.04
C GLU A 6 -22.86 15.40 7.61
N GLU A 7 -21.96 15.53 8.58
CA GLU A 7 -20.63 14.98 8.44
C GLU A 7 -20.79 13.47 8.19
N ALA A 8 -20.43 13.03 6.99
CA ALA A 8 -20.15 11.62 6.74
C ALA A 8 -19.23 11.15 7.87
N SER A 9 -19.61 10.06 8.53
CA SER A 9 -18.91 9.48 9.68
C SER A 9 -17.55 8.87 9.27
N GLY A 10 -16.64 9.68 8.74
CA GLY A 10 -15.32 9.31 8.26
C GLY A 10 -14.35 9.17 9.41
N GLY A 11 -14.44 8.06 10.14
CA GLY A 11 -13.40 7.67 11.08
C GLY A 11 -12.06 7.61 10.33
N ARG A 12 -11.03 8.31 10.84
CA ARG A 12 -9.67 8.23 10.31
C ARG A 12 -9.25 6.76 10.16
N ASP A 13 -8.46 6.44 9.13
CA ASP A 13 -7.95 5.08 8.91
C ASP A 13 -7.29 4.55 10.19
N LYS A 14 -7.77 3.40 10.66
CA LYS A 14 -7.35 2.81 11.94
C LYS A 14 -6.05 2.03 11.82
N TYR A 15 -5.64 1.62 10.63
CA TYR A 15 -4.57 0.65 10.40
C TYR A 15 -3.27 1.27 9.89
N ARG A 16 -3.32 2.50 9.38
CA ARG A 16 -2.20 3.21 8.76
C ARG A 16 -1.91 4.49 9.51
N SER A 17 -0.63 4.68 9.82
CA SER A 17 -0.14 5.91 10.43
C SER A 17 0.33 6.89 9.35
N PHE A 18 0.65 8.13 9.73
CA PHE A 18 1.23 9.13 8.83
C PHE A 18 0.40 9.46 7.58
N MET A 19 -0.93 9.34 7.68
CA MET A 19 -1.88 9.69 6.62
C MET A 19 -2.58 11.03 6.88
N TYR A 20 -2.84 11.34 8.15
CA TYR A 20 -3.52 12.55 8.60
C TYR A 20 -2.78 13.13 9.81
N GLY A 21 -2.83 14.46 9.97
CA GLY A 21 -2.22 15.15 11.10
C GLY A 21 -1.48 16.42 10.66
N GLU A 22 -1.01 17.19 11.64
CA GLU A 22 -0.19 18.39 11.38
C GLU A 22 1.07 18.06 10.56
N GLY A 23 1.71 16.92 10.87
CA GLY A 23 2.92 16.49 10.18
C GLY A 23 2.70 16.02 8.74
N GLU A 24 1.45 15.90 8.30
CA GLU A 24 1.07 15.39 6.98
C GLU A 24 0.45 16.48 6.09
N LYS A 25 0.22 17.70 6.61
CA LYS A 25 -0.40 18.81 5.87
C LYS A 25 0.31 19.14 4.56
N ASP A 26 1.63 19.07 4.58
CA ASP A 26 2.47 19.40 3.43
C ASP A 26 2.85 18.17 2.59
N THR A 27 2.27 16.99 2.87
CA THR A 27 2.58 15.75 2.14
C THR A 27 2.21 15.90 0.66
N VAL A 28 3.14 15.54 -0.22
CA VAL A 28 2.86 15.49 -1.66
C VAL A 28 2.35 14.10 -2.03
N TRP A 29 1.03 13.99 -2.11
CA TRP A 29 0.34 12.77 -2.53
C TRP A 29 0.38 12.60 -4.04
N ARG A 30 0.62 11.36 -4.49
CA ARG A 30 0.72 11.01 -5.92
C ARG A 30 -0.55 11.36 -6.70
N LEU A 31 -1.72 11.22 -6.06
CA LEU A 31 -3.03 11.54 -6.66
C LEU A 31 -3.64 12.83 -6.08
N GLY A 32 -2.83 13.68 -5.46
CA GLY A 32 -3.25 14.98 -4.93
C GLY A 32 -3.97 14.94 -3.57
N SER A 33 -4.36 13.77 -3.07
CA SER A 33 -4.95 13.61 -1.73
C SER A 33 -4.53 12.29 -1.06
N PRO A 34 -4.73 12.16 0.27
CA PRO A 34 -4.60 10.87 0.93
C PRO A 34 -5.51 9.82 0.29
N PRO A 35 -5.05 8.56 0.16
CA PRO A 35 -5.87 7.46 -0.37
C PRO A 35 -6.98 7.04 0.61
N ASN A 36 -8.09 6.52 0.07
CA ASN A 36 -9.16 5.90 0.85
C ASN A 36 -8.95 4.37 0.91
N TYR A 37 -9.03 3.78 2.11
CA TYR A 37 -8.84 2.34 2.34
C TYR A 37 -10.08 1.64 2.93
N ASP A 38 -11.25 2.27 2.95
CA ASP A 38 -12.46 1.75 3.60
C ASP A 38 -12.86 0.36 3.07
N VAL A 39 -12.81 0.17 1.75
CA VAL A 39 -13.16 -1.10 1.10
C VAL A 39 -12.19 -2.22 1.50
N VAL A 40 -10.88 -1.97 1.47
CA VAL A 40 -9.89 -2.99 1.81
C VAL A 40 -9.83 -3.25 3.32
N ASN A 41 -10.12 -2.22 4.14
CA ASN A 41 -10.19 -2.35 5.58
C ASN A 41 -11.38 -3.22 5.98
N LYS A 42 -12.55 -3.00 5.36
CA LYS A 42 -13.72 -3.86 5.54
C LYS A 42 -13.42 -5.30 5.13
N LEU A 43 -12.82 -5.51 3.95
CA LEU A 43 -12.38 -6.84 3.49
C LEU A 43 -11.43 -7.50 4.51
N PHE A 44 -10.44 -6.76 5.00
CA PHE A 44 -9.50 -7.25 6.00
C PHE A 44 -10.20 -7.63 7.31
N GLU A 45 -11.15 -6.84 7.80
CA GLU A 45 -11.92 -7.13 9.01
C GLU A 45 -12.83 -8.36 8.85
N GLU A 46 -13.43 -8.55 7.67
CA GLU A 46 -14.29 -9.68 7.34
C GLU A 46 -13.52 -11.01 7.21
N GLU A 47 -12.31 -10.98 6.66
CA GLU A 47 -11.56 -12.18 6.29
C GLU A 47 -10.37 -12.50 7.21
N ARG A 48 -9.94 -11.58 8.08
CA ARG A 48 -8.82 -11.84 8.99
C ARG A 48 -9.09 -13.02 9.91
N THR A 49 -8.02 -13.75 10.20
CA THR A 49 -8.02 -14.88 11.15
C THR A 49 -7.42 -14.53 12.50
N LYS A 50 -6.72 -13.39 12.59
CA LYS A 50 -6.03 -12.90 13.78
C LYS A 50 -6.53 -11.51 14.18
N GLU A 51 -6.83 -11.38 15.47
CA GLU A 51 -6.99 -10.09 16.14
C GLU A 51 -5.87 -9.92 17.16
N TRP A 52 -4.97 -8.98 16.89
CA TRP A 52 -3.83 -8.73 17.76
C TRP A 52 -4.18 -7.74 18.87
N PRO A 53 -3.75 -7.98 20.13
CA PRO A 53 -3.96 -7.02 21.21
C PRO A 53 -3.31 -5.66 20.90
N GLU A 54 -3.96 -4.57 21.29
CA GLU A 54 -3.41 -3.22 21.12
C GLU A 54 -2.03 -3.09 21.78
N GLY A 55 -1.05 -2.57 21.03
CA GLY A 55 0.32 -2.39 21.51
C GLY A 55 1.20 -3.64 21.47
N SER A 56 0.64 -4.81 21.10
CA SER A 56 1.41 -6.03 20.83
C SER A 56 2.40 -5.82 19.67
N LEU A 57 3.39 -6.70 19.56
CA LEU A 57 4.39 -6.60 18.50
C LEU A 57 3.75 -6.87 17.13
N GLU A 58 2.86 -7.86 17.08
CA GLU A 58 2.14 -8.28 15.89
C GLU A 58 1.22 -7.17 15.37
N GLU A 59 0.50 -6.50 16.27
CA GLU A 59 -0.30 -5.32 15.93
C GLU A 59 0.58 -4.19 15.35
N LYS A 60 1.73 -3.92 15.97
CA LYS A 60 2.67 -2.90 15.48
C LYS A 60 3.23 -3.27 14.10
N VAL A 61 3.62 -4.53 13.89
CA VAL A 61 4.15 -5.01 12.59
C VAL A 61 3.06 -4.96 11.52
N GLN A 62 1.84 -5.36 11.83
CA GLN A 62 0.67 -5.28 10.94
C GLN A 62 0.43 -3.84 10.47
N ARG A 63 0.42 -2.87 11.40
CA ARG A 63 0.27 -1.45 11.10
C ARG A 63 1.43 -0.89 10.31
N LEU A 64 2.65 -1.23 10.71
CA LEU A 64 3.87 -0.79 10.05
C LEU A 64 3.90 -1.22 8.59
N LEU A 65 3.57 -2.48 8.30
CA LEU A 65 3.53 -3.02 6.94
C LEU A 65 2.49 -2.29 6.07
N LYS A 66 1.26 -2.10 6.58
CA LYS A 66 0.19 -1.36 5.88
C LYS A 66 0.55 0.12 5.69
N THR A 67 1.20 0.73 6.68
CA THR A 67 1.65 2.13 6.61
C THR A 67 2.77 2.29 5.59
N TRP A 68 3.78 1.42 5.62
CA TRP A 68 4.91 1.46 4.72
C TRP A 68 4.50 1.29 3.26
N GLU A 69 3.61 0.33 2.97
CA GLU A 69 3.09 0.13 1.61
C GLU A 69 2.35 1.39 1.12
N MET A 70 1.49 1.97 1.95
CA MET A 70 0.79 3.21 1.64
C MET A 70 1.75 4.35 1.33
N GLU A 71 2.76 4.56 2.19
CA GLU A 71 3.73 5.63 2.00
C GLU A 71 4.55 5.43 0.71
N LEU A 72 4.93 4.19 0.42
CA LEU A 72 5.73 3.86 -0.75
C LEU A 72 4.94 4.05 -2.06
N VAL A 73 3.68 3.65 -2.08
CA VAL A 73 2.81 3.77 -3.25
C VAL A 73 2.36 5.22 -3.43
N HIS A 74 1.88 5.88 -2.37
CA HIS A 74 1.12 7.13 -2.51
C HIS A 74 1.91 8.40 -2.20
N LYS A 75 3.02 8.36 -1.46
CA LYS A 75 3.82 9.58 -1.20
C LYS A 75 4.91 9.73 -2.25
N VAL A 76 4.96 10.91 -2.88
CA VAL A 76 5.90 11.17 -3.97
C VAL A 76 7.31 11.42 -3.45
N ARG A 77 7.42 12.15 -2.33
CA ARG A 77 8.69 12.59 -1.78
C ARG A 77 9.21 11.62 -0.72
N PRO A 78 10.47 11.18 -0.79
CA PRO A 78 11.06 10.30 0.22
C PRO A 78 11.07 10.89 1.64
N GLU A 79 11.08 12.20 1.80
CA GLU A 79 10.98 12.91 3.08
C GLU A 79 9.59 12.84 3.73
N ASP A 80 8.54 12.58 2.94
CA ASP A 80 7.19 12.38 3.49
C ASP A 80 7.02 10.96 4.06
N GLN A 81 7.94 10.04 3.78
CA GLN A 81 7.92 8.65 4.25
C GLN A 81 8.55 8.54 5.64
N LYS A 82 7.74 8.18 6.64
CA LYS A 82 8.12 8.17 8.06
C LYS A 82 8.21 6.77 8.66
N SER A 83 7.71 5.74 7.97
CA SER A 83 7.68 4.35 8.46
C SER A 83 9.05 3.66 8.49
N VAL A 84 10.01 4.11 7.68
CA VAL A 84 11.31 3.47 7.50
C VAL A 84 12.47 4.43 7.76
N HIS A 85 13.67 3.88 7.98
CA HIS A 85 14.85 4.69 8.23
C HIS A 85 15.20 5.49 6.96
N SER A 86 15.30 6.81 7.08
CA SER A 86 15.43 7.72 5.93
C SER A 86 16.66 7.45 5.05
N GLN A 87 17.80 7.12 5.65
CA GLN A 87 19.05 6.90 4.91
C GLN A 87 19.39 5.42 4.65
N LYS A 88 19.10 4.53 5.61
CA LYS A 88 19.57 3.15 5.59
C LYS A 88 18.56 2.16 5.00
N PHE A 89 17.31 2.56 4.80
CA PHE A 89 16.28 1.63 4.33
C PHE A 89 16.64 0.98 3.00
N CYS A 90 16.59 -0.34 2.98
CA CYS A 90 16.67 -1.15 1.78
C CYS A 90 15.68 -2.33 1.81
N SER A 91 15.26 -2.78 0.64
CA SER A 91 14.36 -3.93 0.51
C SER A 91 14.79 -4.90 -0.58
N SER A 92 14.48 -6.18 -0.40
CA SER A 92 14.66 -7.22 -1.41
C SER A 92 13.44 -8.15 -1.46
N THR A 93 13.23 -8.79 -2.61
CA THR A 93 12.19 -9.79 -2.82
C THR A 93 12.80 -11.05 -3.42
N ASN A 94 12.44 -12.23 -2.91
CA ASN A 94 12.78 -13.54 -3.45
C ASN A 94 14.30 -13.71 -3.73
N GLY A 95 15.15 -13.20 -2.84
CA GLY A 95 16.61 -13.27 -2.96
C GLY A 95 17.21 -12.41 -4.08
N MET A 96 16.48 -11.42 -4.58
CA MET A 96 17.01 -10.41 -5.50
C MET A 96 17.97 -9.44 -4.81
N ARG A 97 18.59 -8.55 -5.58
CA ARG A 97 19.47 -7.52 -5.04
C ARG A 97 18.66 -6.56 -4.16
N PHE A 98 19.24 -6.12 -3.05
CA PHE A 98 18.68 -5.04 -2.25
C PHE A 98 18.62 -3.73 -3.04
N LEU A 99 17.43 -3.14 -3.06
CA LEU A 99 17.20 -1.80 -3.54
C LEU A 99 17.24 -0.85 -2.35
N ASN A 100 18.07 0.19 -2.43
CA ASN A 100 17.94 1.31 -1.51
C ASN A 100 16.66 2.10 -1.85
N ARG A 101 16.26 3.02 -0.97
CA ARG A 101 15.06 3.85 -1.17
C ARG A 101 15.02 4.59 -2.51
N LYS A 102 16.15 5.11 -3.00
CA LYS A 102 16.20 5.85 -4.28
C LYS A 102 15.88 4.90 -5.44
N ASP A 103 16.52 3.74 -5.48
CA ASP A 103 16.31 2.75 -6.54
C ASP A 103 14.89 2.17 -6.49
N LEU A 104 14.38 1.91 -5.28
CA LEU A 104 13.01 1.45 -5.04
C LEU A 104 11.96 2.43 -5.57
N MET A 105 12.12 3.72 -5.24
CA MET A 105 11.22 4.79 -5.72
C MET A 105 11.30 4.99 -7.23
N ALA A 106 12.47 4.80 -7.83
CA ALA A 106 12.67 4.98 -9.27
C ALA A 106 11.96 3.91 -10.10
N ILE A 107 11.97 2.66 -9.66
CA ILE A 107 11.30 1.57 -10.39
C ILE A 107 9.83 1.39 -9.97
N GLY A 108 9.44 1.85 -8.79
CA GLY A 108 8.10 1.70 -8.24
C GLY A 108 7.91 0.43 -7.39
N SER A 109 7.00 0.51 -6.42
CA SER A 109 6.75 -0.54 -5.43
C SER A 109 6.37 -1.89 -6.05
N TYR A 110 5.43 -1.92 -6.99
CA TYR A 110 4.96 -3.15 -7.60
C TYR A 110 6.04 -3.82 -8.47
N ASN A 111 6.81 -3.04 -9.23
CA ASN A 111 7.95 -3.55 -9.98
C ASN A 111 9.02 -4.14 -9.05
N ALA A 112 9.32 -3.48 -7.94
CA ALA A 112 10.23 -3.99 -6.92
C ALA A 112 9.71 -5.26 -6.24
N PHE A 113 8.42 -5.29 -5.90
CA PHE A 113 7.77 -6.44 -5.28
C PHE A 113 7.65 -7.62 -6.23
N LEU A 114 7.57 -7.39 -7.55
CA LEU A 114 7.42 -8.42 -8.57
C LEU A 114 8.71 -8.65 -9.38
N GLN A 115 9.88 -8.31 -8.85
CA GLN A 115 11.15 -8.66 -9.49
C GLN A 115 11.26 -10.17 -9.74
N THR A 116 11.89 -10.53 -10.86
CA THR A 116 12.00 -11.93 -11.28
C THR A 116 13.27 -12.19 -12.08
N ARG A 117 13.75 -13.43 -12.01
CA ARG A 117 14.82 -13.97 -12.87
C ARG A 117 14.28 -14.86 -13.98
N LEU A 118 12.96 -15.01 -14.09
CA LEU A 118 12.35 -15.80 -15.14
C LEU A 118 12.69 -15.22 -16.52
N PRO A 119 12.87 -16.08 -17.54
CA PRO A 119 12.94 -15.65 -18.93
C PRO A 119 11.70 -14.82 -19.33
N PRO A 120 11.84 -13.78 -20.19
CA PRO A 120 10.73 -12.90 -20.57
C PRO A 120 9.45 -13.63 -21.04
N GLU A 121 9.59 -14.74 -21.76
CA GLU A 121 8.51 -15.60 -22.25
C GLU A 121 7.67 -16.26 -21.14
N HIS A 122 8.17 -16.27 -19.90
CA HIS A 122 7.49 -16.83 -18.73
C HIS A 122 7.01 -15.76 -17.75
N ARG A 123 7.03 -14.48 -18.14
CA ARG A 123 6.60 -13.36 -17.30
C ARG A 123 5.16 -12.98 -17.61
N ILE A 124 4.25 -13.33 -16.71
CA ILE A 124 2.87 -12.80 -16.72
C ILE A 124 2.86 -11.28 -16.45
N TYR A 125 3.77 -10.85 -15.56
CA TYR A 125 4.07 -9.44 -15.29
C TYR A 125 5.57 -9.21 -15.52
N ASP A 126 5.92 -8.23 -16.34
CA ASP A 126 7.30 -7.94 -16.73
C ASP A 126 7.80 -6.62 -16.08
N PRO A 127 8.45 -6.68 -14.90
CA PRO A 127 8.86 -5.47 -14.17
C PRO A 127 9.91 -4.63 -14.91
N ASP A 128 10.54 -5.17 -15.95
CA ASP A 128 11.51 -4.44 -16.78
C ASP A 128 10.83 -3.57 -17.85
N LYS A 129 9.53 -3.79 -18.12
CA LYS A 129 8.74 -3.04 -19.12
C LYS A 129 7.67 -2.17 -18.49
N GLU A 130 7.18 -2.56 -17.31
CA GLU A 130 6.13 -1.83 -16.61
C GLU A 130 6.66 -0.50 -16.06
N THR A 131 5.90 0.55 -16.28
CA THR A 131 6.08 1.86 -15.63
C THR A 131 5.42 1.87 -14.25
N LEU A 132 5.63 2.92 -13.46
CA LEU A 132 4.92 3.10 -12.20
C LEU A 132 3.40 3.15 -12.41
N GLU A 133 2.93 3.85 -13.44
CA GLU A 133 1.51 3.97 -13.75
C GLU A 133 0.91 2.66 -14.25
N SER A 134 1.58 1.98 -15.19
CA SER A 134 1.06 0.73 -15.75
C SER A 134 1.13 -0.43 -14.73
N GLY A 135 2.15 -0.47 -13.88
CA GLY A 135 2.24 -1.39 -12.76
C GLY A 135 1.12 -1.17 -11.74
N MET A 136 0.86 0.09 -11.37
CA MET A 136 -0.25 0.45 -10.48
C MET A 136 -1.61 0.10 -11.08
N ALA A 137 -1.84 0.42 -12.35
CA ALA A 137 -3.08 0.10 -13.04
C ALA A 137 -3.33 -1.42 -13.11
N THR A 138 -2.28 -2.19 -13.41
CA THR A 138 -2.36 -3.66 -13.42
C THR A 138 -2.72 -4.19 -12.03
N PHE A 139 -2.07 -3.69 -10.97
CA PHE A 139 -2.33 -4.12 -9.61
C PHE A 139 -3.75 -3.82 -9.15
N LEU A 140 -4.24 -2.60 -9.41
CA LEU A 140 -5.61 -2.19 -9.06
C LEU A 140 -6.66 -2.97 -9.87
N THR A 141 -6.34 -3.38 -11.10
CA THR A 141 -7.21 -4.24 -11.90
C THR A 141 -7.29 -5.65 -11.33
N ALA A 142 -6.16 -6.22 -10.91
CA ALA A 142 -6.10 -7.56 -10.30
C ALA A 142 -6.74 -7.60 -8.90
N PHE A 143 -6.67 -6.50 -8.15
CA PHE A 143 -7.19 -6.39 -6.79
C PHE A 143 -8.21 -5.24 -6.66
N PRO A 144 -9.41 -5.36 -7.24
CA PRO A 144 -10.39 -4.27 -7.29
C PRO A 144 -10.95 -3.87 -5.91
N ARG A 145 -10.86 -4.76 -4.91
CA ARG A 145 -11.20 -4.47 -3.50
C ARG A 145 -9.98 -4.02 -2.68
N GLY A 146 -8.85 -3.78 -3.34
CA GLY A 146 -7.55 -3.56 -2.72
C GLY A 146 -6.86 -4.85 -2.29
N PHE A 147 -5.60 -4.72 -1.88
CA PHE A 147 -4.76 -5.82 -1.41
C PHE A 147 -4.74 -5.84 0.12
N ALA A 148 -5.57 -6.70 0.71
CA ALA A 148 -5.64 -6.88 2.17
C ALA A 148 -4.48 -7.76 2.65
N ILE A 149 -3.63 -7.20 3.52
CA ILE A 149 -2.51 -7.94 4.13
C ILE A 149 -2.83 -8.24 5.60
N GLU A 150 -2.67 -9.50 6.00
CA GLU A 150 -2.75 -9.97 7.39
C GLU A 150 -1.39 -10.47 7.87
N VAL A 151 -0.99 -10.09 9.08
CA VAL A 151 0.16 -10.67 9.78
C VAL A 151 -0.34 -11.84 10.61
N LEU A 152 0.13 -13.05 10.29
CA LEU A 152 -0.30 -14.28 10.96
C LEU A 152 0.51 -14.63 12.20
N ASP A 153 1.78 -14.24 12.22
CA ASP A 153 2.71 -14.48 13.33
C ASP A 153 3.92 -13.54 13.23
N VAL A 154 4.60 -13.29 14.35
CA VAL A 154 5.89 -12.58 14.39
C VAL A 154 6.89 -13.43 15.17
N TYR A 155 7.82 -14.03 14.44
CA TYR A 155 8.78 -14.98 15.00
C TYR A 155 9.87 -14.37 15.88
N SER A 156 10.14 -13.07 15.73
CA SER A 156 11.18 -12.39 16.51
C SER A 156 10.88 -10.91 16.71
N GLY A 157 11.13 -10.43 17.92
CA GLY A 157 11.13 -9.01 18.25
C GLY A 157 12.31 -8.25 17.64
N PRO A 158 12.28 -6.90 17.71
CA PRO A 158 13.40 -6.07 17.30
C PRO A 158 14.67 -6.41 18.12
N PRO A 159 15.87 -6.15 17.59
CA PRO A 159 17.12 -6.28 18.34
C PRO A 159 17.05 -5.52 19.67
N ARG A 160 17.67 -6.05 20.73
CA ARG A 160 17.63 -5.47 22.09
C ARG A 160 18.26 -4.08 22.22
N ILE A 161 19.02 -3.64 21.21
CA ILE A 161 19.58 -2.29 21.13
C ILE A 161 18.70 -1.53 20.14
N VAL A 162 17.80 -0.72 20.66
CA VAL A 162 16.87 0.10 19.89
C VAL A 162 17.32 1.55 19.92
N ASP A 163 17.35 2.20 18.76
CA ASP A 163 17.24 3.65 18.70
C ASP A 163 15.84 4.07 19.16
N GLU A 164 15.66 5.33 19.56
CA GLU A 164 14.39 5.83 20.12
C GLU A 164 13.22 5.78 19.13
N GLU A 165 13.51 5.56 17.84
CA GLU A 165 12.57 5.72 16.74
C GLU A 165 12.12 4.40 16.08
N MET A 166 12.75 3.26 16.45
CA MET A 166 12.47 1.90 15.97
C MET A 166 12.16 1.83 14.46
N LYS A 167 12.99 2.45 13.63
CA LYS A 167 12.77 2.50 12.18
C LYS A 167 13.28 1.24 11.49
N VAL A 168 12.52 0.75 10.50
CA VAL A 168 12.96 -0.37 9.68
C VAL A 168 14.11 0.08 8.77
N GLU A 169 15.26 -0.56 8.90
CA GLU A 169 16.41 -0.36 8.01
C GLU A 169 16.44 -1.37 6.87
N LYS A 170 15.80 -2.54 7.03
CA LYS A 170 15.87 -3.63 6.07
C LYS A 170 14.57 -4.42 6.02
N ALA A 171 14.06 -4.68 4.82
CA ALA A 171 12.92 -5.55 4.57
C ALA A 171 13.25 -6.63 3.53
N GLU A 172 12.80 -7.86 3.77
CA GLU A 172 12.93 -8.96 2.81
C GLU A 172 11.59 -9.67 2.66
N PHE A 173 11.14 -9.84 1.42
CA PHE A 173 9.91 -10.55 1.10
C PHE A 173 10.25 -11.88 0.43
N PHE A 174 9.64 -12.96 0.92
CA PHE A 174 9.74 -14.28 0.31
C PHE A 174 8.32 -14.83 0.12
N TYR A 175 7.99 -15.14 -1.12
CA TYR A 175 6.69 -15.71 -1.46
C TYR A 175 6.77 -16.51 -2.76
N GLU A 176 5.84 -17.45 -2.94
CA GLU A 176 5.69 -18.16 -4.21
C GLU A 176 4.98 -17.23 -5.21
N ARG A 177 5.68 -16.89 -6.29
CA ARG A 177 5.24 -15.86 -7.25
C ARG A 177 4.02 -16.29 -8.04
N GLY A 178 3.91 -17.55 -8.44
CA GLY A 178 2.78 -18.06 -9.21
C GLY A 178 1.46 -17.89 -8.46
N ASN A 179 1.44 -18.22 -7.17
CA ASN A 179 0.31 -18.06 -6.28
C ASN A 179 -0.10 -16.59 -6.15
N PHE A 180 0.86 -15.68 -6.04
CA PHE A 180 0.59 -14.24 -5.99
C PHE A 180 0.01 -13.72 -7.32
N LEU A 181 0.60 -14.12 -8.44
CA LEU A 181 0.20 -13.66 -9.77
C LEU A 181 -1.05 -14.35 -10.31
N ALA A 182 -1.55 -15.40 -9.66
CA ALA A 182 -2.80 -16.04 -10.07
C ALA A 182 -3.95 -15.03 -10.16
N SER A 183 -3.98 -14.03 -9.27
CA SER A 183 -4.95 -12.93 -9.29
C SER A 183 -4.85 -12.02 -10.53
N PHE A 184 -3.71 -12.01 -11.23
CA PHE A 184 -3.52 -11.23 -12.46
C PHE A 184 -4.10 -11.95 -13.69
N LEU A 185 -4.31 -13.27 -13.57
CA LEU A 185 -4.87 -14.10 -14.64
C LEU A 185 -6.40 -14.23 -14.55
N SER A 186 -6.99 -13.99 -13.38
CA SER A 186 -8.43 -13.96 -13.23
C SER A 186 -9.00 -12.76 -13.99
N ALA A 187 -9.78 -13.04 -15.04
CA ALA A 187 -10.58 -12.01 -15.70
C ALA A 187 -11.48 -11.32 -14.66
N PRO A 188 -11.71 -10.00 -14.75
CA PRO A 188 -12.68 -9.36 -13.88
C PRO A 188 -14.02 -10.07 -14.09
N ALA A 189 -14.53 -10.69 -13.03
CA ALA A 189 -15.89 -11.22 -13.04
C ALA A 189 -16.82 -10.07 -13.47
N ALA A 190 -17.71 -10.35 -14.42
CA ALA A 190 -18.68 -9.39 -14.90
C ALA A 190 -19.55 -8.88 -13.73
N ALA A 191 -19.11 -7.82 -13.09
CA ALA A 191 -19.82 -7.05 -12.08
C ALA A 191 -19.35 -5.58 -12.18
N ALA A 192 -19.40 -5.05 -13.39
CA ALA A 192 -19.43 -3.61 -13.64
C ALA A 192 -20.86 -3.23 -14.03
N THR A 193 -21.77 -3.34 -13.08
CA THR A 193 -23.01 -2.57 -13.08
C THR A 193 -23.33 -2.33 -11.61
N GLU A 194 -23.45 -1.05 -11.25
CA GLU A 194 -23.62 -0.54 -9.88
C GLU A 194 -22.35 -0.22 -9.07
N ALA A 195 -21.50 0.68 -9.59
CA ALA A 195 -20.73 1.62 -8.77
C ALA A 195 -20.30 2.84 -9.61
N ALA A 196 -21.28 3.49 -10.25
CA ALA A 196 -21.09 4.80 -10.85
C ALA A 196 -22.34 5.64 -10.57
N SER A 197 -22.55 6.00 -9.31
CA SER A 197 -23.53 7.00 -8.89
C SER A 197 -23.14 7.58 -7.54
N GLY A 198 -22.56 8.78 -7.57
CA GLY A 198 -22.16 9.61 -6.44
C GLY A 198 -20.72 10.12 -6.64
N SER A 199 -20.43 11.36 -7.01
CA SER A 199 -21.22 12.60 -7.05
C SER A 199 -20.62 13.55 -8.11
N GLY A 200 -21.47 14.36 -8.74
CA GLY A 200 -21.06 15.31 -9.78
C GLY A 200 -20.49 16.62 -9.24
N CYS A 201 -19.86 17.38 -10.13
CA CYS A 201 -19.85 18.84 -10.06
C CYS A 201 -20.70 19.40 -11.21
N PRO A 202 -21.72 20.23 -10.92
CA PRO A 202 -22.57 20.89 -11.91
C PRO A 202 -21.98 22.24 -12.36
N VAL A 203 -22.18 22.56 -13.65
CA VAL A 203 -22.37 23.92 -14.23
C VAL A 203 -21.21 24.94 -14.20
N MET A 204 -20.71 25.31 -15.40
CA MET A 204 -20.91 26.60 -16.13
C MET A 204 -20.21 26.44 -17.50
N GLY A 205 -20.75 26.78 -18.68
CA GLY A 205 -21.74 27.78 -19.08
C GLY A 205 -21.05 28.78 -20.03
N GLY A 206 -21.43 28.84 -21.31
CA GLY A 206 -20.94 29.88 -22.23
C GLY A 206 -21.04 29.57 -23.73
N ASN A 207 -22.25 29.61 -24.31
CA ASN A 207 -22.75 30.63 -25.24
C ASN A 207 -23.92 30.07 -26.07
#